data_AF-A0A395SM91-F1
#
_entry.id   AF-A0A395SM91-F1
#
_cell.length_a   1.000
_cell.length_b   1.000
_cell.length_c   1.000
_cell.angle_alpha   90.00
_cell.angle_beta   90.00
_cell.angle_gamma   90.00
#
_symmetry.space_group_name_H-M   'P 1'
#
loop_
_entity.id
_entity.type
_entity.pdbx_description
1 polymer ?
#
loop_
_entity_poly.entity_id
_entity_poly.type
_entity_poly.pdbx_seq_one_letter_code
_entity_poly.pdbx_strand_id
1 'polypeptide(L)'
;MRLSILVLAFNLLLSANAFNLYDEHHDPNNACDRALSADIDCDDSIVDYLEFGYVFRGSELRERECTKSCSRSIQSWYTTLSNECGSARVKRYGKLWKGWNLTCEVDTETGRYCSEMIEEFENPRPAIGEDLAPEYLCHPCYVHLLTTLNTWFGINERNLYYFENLVLAKKTCGKPITVQTSSLRTMGEVLKKARGDSSSSAPVVKVEALIMSIALFAVAFCARTRIF
;
A
#
# COMPACT_ATOMS: atom_id res chain seq x y z
N MET A 1 -6.60 -17.25 58.34
CA MET A 1 -7.00 -16.17 57.40
C MET A 1 -5.75 -15.45 56.94
N ARG A 2 -5.67 -15.16 55.62
CA ARG A 2 -4.56 -14.52 54.87
C ARG A 2 -3.44 -15.45 54.40
N LEU A 3 -3.73 -16.21 53.34
CA LEU A 3 -2.75 -16.49 52.30
C LEU A 3 -3.37 -15.97 50.99
N SER A 4 -3.33 -14.65 50.86
CA SER A 4 -3.90 -13.92 49.74
C SER A 4 -3.07 -14.13 48.48
N ILE A 5 -3.76 -14.51 47.39
CA ILE A 5 -3.62 -13.88 46.07
C ILE A 5 -2.17 -13.77 45.58
N LEU A 6 -1.58 -14.91 45.21
CA LEU A 6 -0.38 -14.97 44.36
C LEU A 6 -0.64 -15.86 43.12
N VAL A 7 -1.85 -15.73 42.59
CA VAL A 7 -2.21 -16.14 41.23
C VAL A 7 -2.76 -14.88 40.58
N LEU A 8 -1.94 -14.20 39.78
CA LEU A 8 -2.30 -13.24 38.71
C LEU A 8 -1.13 -12.28 38.48
N ALA A 9 -0.28 -12.61 37.50
CA ALA A 9 0.54 -11.72 36.66
C ALA A 9 1.91 -12.35 36.32
N PHE A 10 1.89 -13.54 35.70
CA PHE A 10 3.03 -14.03 34.92
C PHE A 10 2.52 -14.55 33.58
N ASN A 11 1.76 -13.70 32.89
CA ASN A 11 1.45 -13.83 31.48
C ASN A 11 1.66 -12.44 30.88
N LEU A 12 2.38 -12.35 29.76
CA LEU A 12 2.86 -11.14 29.07
C LEU A 12 4.29 -10.68 29.41
N LEU A 13 5.26 -11.59 29.29
CA LEU A 13 6.56 -11.24 28.72
C LEU A 13 6.75 -12.08 27.46
N LEU A 14 5.88 -11.86 26.47
CA LEU A 14 6.34 -11.95 25.09
C LEU A 14 7.21 -10.71 24.95
N SER A 15 8.53 -10.89 25.08
CA SER A 15 9.50 -9.88 24.70
C SER A 15 9.32 -9.65 23.20
N ALA A 16 8.42 -8.74 22.83
CA ALA A 16 8.53 -8.10 21.55
C ALA A 16 9.85 -7.32 21.62
N ASN A 17 10.75 -7.68 20.71
CA ASN A 17 12.07 -7.07 20.62
C ASN A 17 11.87 -5.68 20.05
N ALA A 18 11.53 -4.73 20.93
CA ALA A 18 11.50 -3.34 20.58
C ALA A 18 12.85 -2.97 19.96
N PHE A 19 12.83 -2.51 18.71
CA PHE A 19 14.04 -2.21 17.96
C PHE A 19 13.96 -0.81 17.36
N ASN A 20 15.13 -0.33 16.96
CA ASN A 20 15.32 0.97 16.36
C ASN A 20 15.87 0.80 14.94
N LEU A 21 15.32 1.57 13.99
CA LEU A 21 15.71 1.51 12.58
C LEU A 21 17.00 2.29 12.25
N TYR A 22 17.47 3.14 13.17
CA TYR A 22 18.41 4.20 12.87
C TYR A 22 19.44 4.39 13.98
N ASP A 23 20.70 4.02 13.71
CA ASP A 23 21.80 4.05 14.69
C ASP A 23 22.92 5.05 14.34
N GLU A 24 22.86 5.78 13.21
CA GLU A 24 23.97 6.69 12.83
C GLU A 24 23.57 8.16 12.62
N HIS A 25 24.30 9.07 13.28
CA HIS A 25 24.16 10.52 13.22
C HIS A 25 22.78 11.03 13.68
N HIS A 26 22.43 10.71 14.91
CA HIS A 26 21.26 11.25 15.60
C HIS A 26 21.57 12.61 16.23
N ASP A 27 20.91 13.69 15.79
CA ASP A 27 20.83 14.91 16.62
C ASP A 27 19.65 14.75 17.59
N PRO A 28 19.89 14.55 18.90
CA PRO A 28 18.81 14.38 19.88
C PRO A 28 17.92 15.61 20.01
N ASN A 29 18.37 16.78 19.54
CA ASN A 29 17.55 17.98 19.52
C ASN A 29 16.62 18.04 18.29
N ASN A 30 16.90 17.26 17.25
CA ASN A 30 16.07 17.19 16.05
C ASN A 30 14.86 16.27 16.26
N ALA A 31 13.65 16.81 16.12
CA ALA A 31 12.42 16.05 16.35
C ALA A 31 12.23 14.88 15.36
N CYS A 32 12.66 15.05 14.12
CA CYS A 32 12.61 13.98 13.12
C CYS A 32 13.62 12.87 13.41
N ASP A 33 14.84 13.21 13.86
CA ASP A 33 15.82 12.18 14.25
C ASP A 33 15.34 11.40 15.48
N ARG A 34 14.67 12.05 16.43
CA ARG A 34 14.00 11.35 17.55
C ARG A 34 12.86 10.46 17.09
N ALA A 35 12.03 10.93 16.16
CA ALA A 35 10.93 10.14 15.61
C ALA A 35 11.43 8.89 14.88
N LEU A 36 12.51 9.03 14.10
CA LEU A 36 13.16 7.90 13.40
C LEU A 36 13.78 6.89 14.37
N SER A 37 14.32 7.39 15.48
CA SER A 37 15.00 6.60 16.50
C SER A 37 14.06 6.17 17.63
N ALA A 38 12.74 6.18 17.41
CA ALA A 38 11.79 5.69 18.38
C ALA A 38 11.66 4.17 18.27
N ASP A 39 11.48 3.50 19.40
CA ASP A 39 11.31 2.06 19.47
C ASP A 39 10.03 1.60 18.75
N ILE A 40 10.16 0.52 17.98
CA ILE A 40 9.04 -0.14 17.30
C ILE A 40 8.86 -1.54 17.92
N ASP A 41 7.70 -1.77 18.50
CA ASP A 41 7.31 -2.98 19.24
C ASP A 41 6.84 -4.09 18.29
N CYS A 42 7.74 -4.56 17.42
CA CYS A 42 7.50 -5.55 16.37
C CYS A 42 8.63 -6.60 16.35
N ASP A 43 8.42 -7.69 15.62
CA ASP A 43 9.54 -8.55 15.17
C ASP A 43 10.49 -7.72 14.30
N ASP A 44 11.80 -7.88 14.44
CA ASP A 44 12.79 -7.08 13.71
C ASP A 44 12.81 -7.39 12.21
N SER A 45 12.23 -8.53 11.79
CA SER A 45 12.08 -8.86 10.37
C SER A 45 11.28 -7.83 9.59
N ILE A 46 10.48 -6.97 10.23
CA ILE A 46 9.74 -5.91 9.52
C ILE A 46 10.69 -4.90 8.82
N VAL A 47 11.96 -4.81 9.23
CA VAL A 47 12.95 -3.93 8.59
C VAL A 47 13.11 -4.22 7.10
N ASP A 48 12.89 -5.47 6.68
CA ASP A 48 12.91 -5.90 5.27
C ASP A 48 11.97 -5.06 4.38
N TYR A 49 10.89 -4.51 4.93
CA TYR A 49 9.98 -3.63 4.19
C TYR A 49 10.64 -2.34 3.71
N LEU A 50 11.75 -1.90 4.31
CA LEU A 50 12.53 -0.77 3.80
C LEU A 50 13.22 -1.09 2.47
N GLU A 51 13.70 -2.32 2.33
CA GLU A 51 14.43 -2.82 1.17
C GLU A 51 13.49 -3.33 0.08
N PHE A 52 12.66 -4.33 0.41
CA PHE A 52 11.82 -5.06 -0.55
C PHE A 52 10.44 -4.44 -0.73
N GLY A 53 10.04 -3.58 0.19
CA GLY A 53 8.78 -2.89 0.13
C GLY A 53 7.63 -3.70 0.72
N TYR A 54 6.79 -4.31 -0.11
CA TYR A 54 5.79 -5.28 0.35
C TYR A 54 6.36 -6.68 0.08
N VAL A 55 6.28 -7.55 1.08
CA VAL A 55 6.85 -8.91 0.99
C VAL A 55 5.72 -9.90 1.22
N PHE A 56 5.59 -10.84 0.30
CA PHE A 56 4.81 -12.05 0.57
C PHE A 56 5.56 -12.86 1.63
N ARG A 57 5.05 -12.80 2.86
CA ARG A 57 5.63 -13.52 4.00
C ARG A 57 5.03 -14.92 4.05
N GLY A 58 5.85 -15.91 4.39
CA GLY A 58 5.35 -17.21 4.85
C GLY A 58 4.56 -17.05 6.16
N SER A 59 3.67 -18.01 6.46
CA SER A 59 2.74 -17.95 7.60
C SER A 59 3.44 -17.64 8.93
N GLU A 60 4.53 -18.33 9.25
CA GLU A 60 5.24 -18.17 10.54
C GLU A 60 5.83 -16.77 10.74
N LEU A 61 6.41 -16.17 9.70
CA LEU A 61 6.91 -14.78 9.77
C LEU A 61 5.75 -13.80 9.92
N ARG A 62 4.66 -14.05 9.19
CA ARG A 62 3.48 -13.19 9.20
C ARG A 62 2.81 -13.16 10.57
N GLU A 63 2.68 -14.30 11.25
CA GLU A 63 2.07 -14.38 12.58
C GLU A 63 2.85 -13.57 13.63
N ARG A 64 4.18 -13.49 13.51
CA ARG A 64 5.02 -12.68 14.42
C ARG A 64 4.94 -11.19 14.12
N GLU A 65 4.91 -10.81 12.85
CA GLU A 65 4.84 -9.41 12.44
C GLU A 65 3.42 -8.81 12.58
N CYS A 66 2.37 -9.58 12.36
CA CYS A 66 0.99 -9.11 12.30
C CYS A 66 0.26 -9.13 13.65
N THR A 67 0.97 -8.79 14.74
CA THR A 67 0.40 -8.71 16.08
C THR A 67 -0.28 -7.35 16.33
N LYS A 68 -1.23 -7.31 17.27
CA LYS A 68 -1.91 -6.07 17.70
C LYS A 68 -0.97 -5.07 18.38
N SER A 69 0.09 -5.54 19.05
CA SER A 69 1.14 -4.68 19.61
C SER A 69 1.93 -4.02 18.48
N CYS A 70 2.41 -4.81 17.53
CA CYS A 70 3.15 -4.31 16.38
C CYS A 70 2.34 -3.30 15.58
N SER A 71 1.09 -3.63 15.23
CA SER A 71 0.17 -2.72 14.53
C SER A 71 0.06 -1.35 15.19
N ARG A 72 -0.16 -1.31 16.51
CA ARG A 72 -0.29 -0.04 17.24
C ARG A 72 1.03 0.72 17.30
N SER A 73 2.13 0.02 17.51
CA SER A 73 3.46 0.63 17.61
C SER A 73 3.90 1.23 16.29
N ILE A 74 3.82 0.47 15.19
CA ILE A 74 4.22 0.95 13.86
C ILE A 74 3.30 2.07 13.35
N GLN A 75 2.00 2.04 13.67
CA GLN A 75 1.08 3.14 13.37
C GLN A 75 1.46 4.42 14.12
N SER A 76 1.76 4.30 15.42
CA SER A 76 2.17 5.43 16.25
C SER A 76 3.50 6.01 15.75
N TRP A 77 4.48 5.15 15.50
CA TRP A 77 5.77 5.54 14.93
C TRP A 77 5.62 6.27 13.59
N TYR A 78 4.82 5.73 12.67
CA TYR A 78 4.60 6.35 11.37
C TYR A 78 3.86 7.70 11.47
N THR A 79 2.93 7.82 12.42
CA THR A 79 2.23 9.09 12.69
C THR A 79 3.20 10.16 13.15
N THR A 80 4.05 9.84 14.13
CA THR A 80 5.11 10.75 14.61
C THR A 80 6.08 11.11 13.49
N LEU A 81 6.55 10.12 12.72
CA LEU A 81 7.41 10.34 11.57
C LEU A 81 6.77 11.31 10.56
N SER A 82 5.48 11.15 10.25
CA SER A 82 4.77 11.99 9.29
C SER A 82 4.60 13.44 9.76
N ASN A 83 4.54 13.65 11.08
CA ASN A 83 4.39 14.97 11.68
C ASN A 83 5.73 15.71 11.80
N GLU A 84 6.78 15.00 12.21
CA GLU A 84 8.05 15.62 12.58
C GLU A 84 9.04 15.70 11.41
N CYS A 85 8.86 14.91 10.35
CA CYS A 85 9.82 14.79 9.26
C CYS A 85 9.34 15.42 7.94
N GLY A 86 10.32 15.86 7.15
CA GLY A 86 10.08 16.26 5.75
C GLY A 86 9.71 15.09 4.84
N SER A 87 9.04 15.40 3.73
CA SER A 87 8.47 14.42 2.78
C SER A 87 9.46 13.39 2.25
N ALA A 88 10.74 13.74 2.09
CA ALA A 88 11.79 12.82 1.65
C ALA A 88 12.02 11.67 2.65
N ARG A 89 12.10 11.99 3.95
CA ARG A 89 12.28 10.98 5.02
C ARG A 89 11.00 10.18 5.21
N VAL A 90 9.83 10.82 5.20
CA VAL A 90 8.53 10.12 5.26
C VAL A 90 8.38 9.15 4.09
N LYS A 91 8.79 9.52 2.88
CA LYS A 91 8.76 8.64 1.70
C LYS A 91 9.72 7.45 1.84
N ARG A 92 10.92 7.67 2.41
CA ARG A 92 11.92 6.61 2.60
C ARG A 92 11.50 5.60 3.67
N TYR A 93 11.15 6.08 4.85
CA TYR A 93 10.92 5.23 6.02
C TYR A 93 9.45 4.81 6.16
N GLY A 94 8.50 5.59 5.65
CA GLY A 94 7.09 5.20 5.57
C GLY A 94 6.81 3.95 4.73
N LYS A 95 7.81 3.45 4.00
CA LYS A 95 7.81 2.12 3.39
C LYS A 95 7.51 1.02 4.40
N LEU A 96 8.05 1.12 5.62
CA LEU A 96 7.85 0.14 6.68
C LEU A 96 6.37 -0.01 7.02
N TRP A 97 5.69 1.11 7.28
CA TRP A 97 4.26 1.17 7.55
C TRP A 97 3.43 0.62 6.38
N LYS A 98 3.77 1.01 5.15
CA LYS A 98 3.05 0.56 3.95
C LYS A 98 3.23 -0.93 3.68
N GLY A 99 4.45 -1.45 3.84
CA GLY A 99 4.77 -2.87 3.70
C GLY A 99 4.02 -3.70 4.72
N TRP A 100 4.12 -3.33 6.00
CA TRP A 100 3.37 -3.97 7.08
C TRP A 100 1.86 -3.94 6.84
N ASN A 101 1.29 -2.80 6.47
CA ASN A 101 -0.15 -2.67 6.24
C ASN A 101 -0.64 -3.55 5.08
N LEU A 102 0.18 -3.76 4.04
CA LEU A 102 -0.15 -4.67 2.94
C LEU A 102 -0.02 -6.14 3.34
N THR A 103 1.05 -6.49 4.05
CA THR A 103 1.31 -7.88 4.44
C THR A 103 0.33 -8.37 5.50
N CYS A 104 -0.06 -7.50 6.43
CA CYS A 104 -0.95 -7.81 7.54
C CYS A 104 -2.42 -7.49 7.28
N GLU A 105 -2.77 -7.08 6.05
CA GLU A 105 -4.17 -6.85 5.69
C GLU A 105 -4.94 -8.16 5.70
N VAL A 106 -6.06 -8.17 6.42
CA VAL A 106 -6.96 -9.31 6.51
C VAL A 106 -8.27 -8.93 5.84
N ASP A 107 -8.76 -9.83 5.00
CA ASP A 107 -10.08 -9.71 4.43
C ASP A 107 -11.15 -9.96 5.48
N THR A 108 -12.06 -8.99 5.63
CA THR A 108 -13.06 -9.01 6.69
C THR A 108 -14.14 -10.07 6.50
N GLU A 109 -14.31 -10.58 5.27
CA GLU A 109 -15.33 -11.59 4.95
C GLU A 109 -14.83 -13.00 5.25
N THR A 110 -13.60 -13.31 4.82
CA THR A 110 -13.01 -14.64 4.93
C THR A 110 -12.13 -14.82 6.17
N GLY A 111 -11.63 -13.72 6.75
CA GLY A 111 -10.64 -13.73 7.83
C GLY A 111 -9.24 -14.15 7.36
N ARG A 112 -9.02 -14.29 6.04
CA ARG A 112 -7.73 -14.68 5.45
C ARG A 112 -6.88 -13.44 5.15
N TYR A 113 -5.57 -13.62 5.11
CA TYR A 113 -4.67 -12.55 4.70
C TYR A 113 -4.87 -12.23 3.22
N CYS A 114 -4.96 -10.94 2.91
CA CYS A 114 -5.08 -10.46 1.55
C CYS A 114 -3.93 -10.94 0.65
N SER A 115 -2.70 -11.01 1.19
CA SER A 115 -1.54 -11.51 0.46
C SER A 115 -1.71 -12.96 0.00
N GLU A 116 -2.27 -13.83 0.84
CA GLU A 116 -2.48 -15.25 0.51
C GLU A 116 -3.51 -15.42 -0.59
N MET A 117 -4.63 -14.70 -0.48
CA MET A 117 -5.68 -14.79 -1.49
C MET A 117 -5.23 -14.23 -2.83
N ILE A 118 -4.44 -13.15 -2.82
CA ILE A 118 -3.89 -12.60 -4.06
C ILE A 118 -2.92 -13.59 -4.70
N GLU A 119 -2.10 -14.32 -3.93
CA GLU A 119 -1.22 -15.37 -4.50
C GLU A 119 -2.01 -16.52 -5.17
N GLU A 120 -3.25 -16.76 -4.74
CA GLU A 120 -4.14 -17.77 -5.32
C GLU A 120 -4.84 -17.31 -6.60
N PHE A 121 -4.78 -16.02 -6.94
CA PHE A 121 -5.38 -15.54 -8.18
C PHE A 121 -4.67 -16.15 -9.38
N GLU A 122 -5.46 -16.57 -10.37
CA GLU A 122 -4.90 -17.00 -11.65
C GLU A 122 -4.23 -15.80 -12.31
N ASN A 123 -2.89 -15.80 -12.32
CA ASN A 123 -2.05 -14.67 -12.73
C ASN A 123 -2.28 -13.43 -11.84
N PRO A 124 -1.64 -13.31 -10.66
CA PRO A 124 -1.91 -12.21 -9.71
C PRO A 124 -1.30 -10.86 -10.13
N ARG A 125 -0.46 -10.87 -11.18
CA ARG A 125 0.15 -9.69 -11.79
C ARG A 125 0.05 -9.81 -13.30
N PRO A 126 -1.16 -9.75 -13.89
CA PRO A 126 -1.33 -9.81 -15.34
C PRO A 126 -0.42 -8.83 -16.06
N ALA A 127 0.08 -9.18 -17.24
CA ALA A 127 0.72 -8.18 -18.09
C ALA A 127 -0.30 -7.11 -18.49
N ILE A 128 0.18 -5.98 -19.01
CA ILE A 128 -0.69 -4.91 -19.47
C ILE A 128 -1.67 -5.44 -20.54
N GLY A 129 -2.97 -5.37 -20.24
CA GLY A 129 -4.03 -5.79 -21.16
C GLY A 129 -4.46 -7.26 -21.07
N GLU A 130 -3.90 -8.02 -20.12
CA GLU A 130 -4.42 -9.32 -19.68
C GLU A 130 -5.54 -9.11 -18.64
N ASP A 131 -6.62 -9.86 -18.79
CA ASP A 131 -7.82 -9.72 -17.97
C ASP A 131 -7.75 -10.65 -16.77
N LEU A 132 -7.74 -10.09 -15.56
CA LEU A 132 -8.04 -10.82 -14.34
C LEU A 132 -9.56 -11.05 -14.28
N ALA A 133 -10.01 -12.22 -13.82
CA ALA A 133 -11.43 -12.50 -13.67
C ALA A 133 -12.11 -11.41 -12.82
N PRO A 134 -13.34 -10.92 -13.18
CA PRO A 134 -13.99 -9.81 -12.49
C PRO A 134 -14.08 -9.97 -10.97
N GLU A 135 -14.27 -11.19 -10.48
CA GLU A 135 -14.29 -11.55 -9.06
C GLU A 135 -12.97 -11.19 -8.34
N TYR A 136 -11.83 -11.50 -8.94
CA TYR A 136 -10.50 -11.18 -8.39
C TYR A 136 -10.19 -9.69 -8.58
N LEU A 137 -10.55 -9.13 -9.73
CA LEU A 137 -10.37 -7.71 -10.04
C LEU A 137 -11.13 -6.82 -9.05
N CYS A 138 -12.32 -7.26 -8.63
CA CYS A 138 -13.19 -6.54 -7.71
C CYS A 138 -12.95 -6.85 -6.23
N HIS A 139 -12.09 -7.81 -5.92
CA HIS A 139 -11.81 -8.19 -4.55
C HIS A 139 -11.22 -7.00 -3.77
N PRO A 140 -11.74 -6.67 -2.56
CA PRO A 140 -11.26 -5.53 -1.77
C PRO A 140 -9.74 -5.51 -1.57
N CYS A 141 -9.15 -6.66 -1.22
CA CYS A 141 -7.70 -6.85 -1.11
C CYS A 141 -6.92 -6.41 -2.36
N TYR A 142 -7.39 -6.76 -3.56
CA TYR A 142 -6.70 -6.44 -4.79
C TYR A 142 -6.76 -4.94 -5.09
N VAL A 143 -7.92 -4.33 -4.87
CA VAL A 143 -8.10 -2.87 -5.00
C VAL A 143 -7.21 -2.11 -4.01
N HIS A 144 -7.09 -2.60 -2.77
CA HIS A 144 -6.20 -2.02 -1.78
C HIS A 144 -4.73 -2.15 -2.18
N LEU A 145 -4.28 -3.34 -2.60
CA LEU A 145 -2.93 -3.57 -3.12
C LEU A 145 -2.59 -2.58 -4.22
N LEU A 146 -3.41 -2.50 -5.28
CA LEU A 146 -3.19 -1.60 -6.40
C LEU A 146 -3.13 -0.13 -5.96
N THR A 147 -3.99 0.27 -5.02
CA THR A 147 -3.99 1.64 -4.47
C THR A 147 -2.68 1.95 -3.75
N THR A 148 -2.20 1.03 -2.92
CA THR A 148 -0.97 1.20 -2.15
C THR A 148 0.26 1.20 -3.05
N LEU A 149 0.36 0.28 -4.02
CA LEU A 149 1.48 0.22 -4.95
C LEU A 149 1.56 1.45 -5.86
N ASN A 150 0.42 1.97 -6.32
CA ASN A 150 0.36 3.24 -7.04
C ASN A 150 0.89 4.41 -6.20
N THR A 151 0.50 4.46 -4.93
CA THR A 151 0.95 5.51 -3.99
C THR A 151 2.43 5.37 -3.65
N TRP A 152 2.96 4.14 -3.66
CA TRP A 152 4.35 3.85 -3.35
C TRP A 152 5.28 4.18 -4.51
N PHE A 153 5.09 3.50 -5.65
CA PHE A 153 5.99 3.60 -6.79
C PHE A 153 5.73 4.83 -7.64
N GLY A 154 4.54 5.43 -7.50
CA GLY A 154 4.08 6.50 -8.37
C GLY A 154 3.82 6.01 -9.79
N ILE A 155 3.30 6.92 -10.62
CA ILE A 155 2.99 6.63 -12.01
C ILE A 155 4.24 6.91 -12.85
N ASN A 156 4.78 5.86 -13.46
CA ASN A 156 5.91 5.91 -14.39
C ASN A 156 5.84 4.71 -15.34
N GLU A 157 6.68 4.70 -16.38
CA GLU A 157 6.72 3.66 -17.42
C GLU A 157 6.80 2.23 -16.85
N ARG A 158 7.51 2.02 -15.73
CA ARG A 158 7.68 0.69 -15.12
C ARG A 158 6.52 0.25 -14.23
N ASN A 159 5.71 1.19 -13.75
CA ASN A 159 4.67 0.93 -12.74
C ASN A 159 3.27 1.28 -13.23
N LEU A 160 3.14 1.60 -14.52
CA LEU A 160 1.89 2.01 -15.15
C LEU A 160 0.77 0.97 -14.99
N TYR A 161 1.16 -0.30 -15.03
CA TYR A 161 0.29 -1.45 -14.81
C TYR A 161 -0.59 -1.34 -13.56
N TYR A 162 -0.04 -0.92 -12.40
CA TYR A 162 -0.81 -0.81 -11.16
C TYR A 162 -1.91 0.25 -11.27
N PHE A 163 -1.64 1.33 -12.00
CA PHE A 163 -2.58 2.42 -12.17
C PHE A 163 -3.72 2.01 -13.09
N GLU A 164 -3.39 1.38 -14.21
CA GLU A 164 -4.37 0.89 -15.19
C GLU A 164 -5.30 -0.15 -14.56
N ASN A 165 -4.75 -1.10 -13.79
CA ASN A 165 -5.55 -2.12 -13.12
C ASN A 165 -6.43 -1.50 -12.02
N LEU A 166 -5.96 -0.47 -11.31
CA LEU A 166 -6.79 0.23 -10.34
C LEU A 166 -7.98 0.92 -11.00
N VAL A 167 -7.75 1.56 -12.15
CA VAL A 167 -8.78 2.24 -12.92
C VAL A 167 -9.76 1.22 -13.50
N LEU A 168 -9.27 0.13 -14.07
CA LEU A 168 -10.07 -0.96 -14.61
C LEU A 168 -10.94 -1.58 -13.51
N ALA A 169 -10.35 -1.92 -12.36
CA ALA A 169 -11.08 -2.44 -11.20
C ALA A 169 -12.18 -1.47 -10.77
N LYS A 170 -11.86 -0.19 -10.52
CA LYS A 170 -12.89 0.78 -10.10
C LYS A 170 -14.04 0.87 -11.09
N LYS A 171 -13.75 0.87 -12.40
CA LYS A 171 -14.75 0.90 -13.47
C LYS A 171 -15.62 -0.36 -13.48
N THR A 172 -15.01 -1.55 -13.52
CA THR A 172 -15.71 -2.83 -13.62
C THR A 172 -16.58 -3.09 -12.39
N CYS A 173 -16.11 -2.72 -11.21
CA CYS A 173 -16.78 -2.98 -9.95
C CYS A 173 -17.79 -1.90 -9.54
N GLY A 174 -18.08 -0.94 -10.42
CA GLY A 174 -19.02 0.16 -10.15
C GLY A 174 -18.60 1.08 -9.00
N LYS A 175 -17.31 1.12 -8.64
CA LYS A 175 -16.80 1.96 -7.55
C LYS A 175 -16.47 3.37 -8.08
N PRO A 176 -16.68 4.43 -7.28
CA PRO A 176 -16.33 5.78 -7.69
C PRO A 176 -14.86 5.89 -8.10
N ILE A 177 -14.61 6.41 -9.31
CA ILE A 177 -13.27 6.70 -9.80
C ILE A 177 -12.82 8.03 -9.19
N THR A 178 -12.46 8.02 -7.91
CA THR A 178 -11.73 9.14 -7.29
C THR A 178 -10.25 8.94 -7.59
N VAL A 179 -9.82 9.45 -8.74
CA VAL A 179 -8.41 9.53 -9.14
C VAL A 179 -8.07 11.00 -9.28
N GLN A 180 -6.96 11.44 -8.67
CA GLN A 180 -6.57 12.84 -8.77
C GLN A 180 -6.28 13.21 -10.24
N THR A 181 -6.75 14.37 -10.70
CA THR A 181 -6.51 14.85 -12.06
C THR A 181 -5.02 14.93 -12.41
N SER A 182 -4.17 15.19 -11.41
CA SER A 182 -2.71 15.13 -11.51
C SER A 182 -2.22 13.74 -11.94
N SER A 183 -2.75 12.67 -11.34
CA SER A 183 -2.42 11.28 -11.68
C SER A 183 -2.80 10.94 -13.12
N LEU A 184 -3.98 11.37 -13.58
CA LEU A 184 -4.41 11.19 -14.97
C LEU A 184 -3.50 11.94 -15.96
N ARG A 185 -3.04 13.14 -15.60
CA ARG A 185 -2.10 13.94 -16.40
C ARG A 185 -0.74 13.24 -16.51
N THR A 186 -0.17 12.83 -15.38
CA THR A 186 1.12 12.12 -15.34
C THR A 186 1.07 10.84 -16.17
N MET A 187 -0.03 10.09 -16.13
CA MET A 187 -0.23 8.95 -17.01
C MET A 187 -0.22 9.36 -18.49
N GLY A 188 -0.98 10.39 -18.87
CA GLY A 188 -1.02 10.87 -20.25
C GLY A 188 0.36 11.25 -20.79
N GLU A 189 1.20 11.86 -19.94
CA GLU A 189 2.59 12.18 -20.26
C GLU A 189 3.47 10.94 -20.43
N VAL A 190 3.35 9.96 -19.53
CA VAL A 190 4.05 8.67 -19.60
C VAL A 190 3.69 7.91 -20.88
N LEU A 191 2.40 7.83 -21.23
CA LEU A 191 1.92 7.17 -22.45
C LEU A 191 2.39 7.88 -23.72
N LYS A 192 2.36 9.23 -23.72
CA LYS A 192 2.84 10.02 -24.87
C LYS A 192 4.33 9.82 -25.11
N LYS A 193 5.12 9.66 -24.04
CA LYS A 193 6.54 9.36 -24.11
C LYS A 193 6.79 7.94 -24.63
N ALA A 194 6.06 6.94 -24.13
CA ALA A 194 6.14 5.57 -24.61
C ALA A 194 5.76 5.41 -26.10
N ARG A 195 4.90 6.29 -26.63
CA ARG A 195 4.54 6.34 -28.06
C ARG A 195 5.63 6.95 -28.95
N GLY A 196 6.51 7.79 -28.39
CA GLY A 196 7.63 8.37 -29.12
C GLY A 196 8.73 7.36 -29.48
N ASP A 197 8.79 6.25 -28.74
CA ASP A 197 9.64 5.09 -29.04
C ASP A 197 8.84 4.08 -29.87
N SER A 198 9.28 3.83 -31.10
CA SER A 198 8.59 3.05 -32.15
C SER A 198 8.46 1.53 -31.92
N SER A 199 8.42 1.08 -30.65
CA SER A 199 8.53 -0.33 -30.26
C SER A 199 7.33 -0.91 -29.48
N SER A 200 6.26 -0.16 -29.17
CA SER A 200 5.19 -0.63 -28.28
C SER A 200 3.79 -0.41 -28.92
N SER A 201 3.22 -1.44 -29.54
CA SER A 201 2.05 -1.30 -30.44
C SER A 201 0.72 -1.94 -29.99
N ALA A 202 0.63 -2.60 -28.83
CA ALA A 202 -0.64 -3.22 -28.38
C ALA A 202 -1.29 -2.61 -27.12
N PRO A 203 -0.57 -2.30 -26.03
CA PRO A 203 -1.22 -1.90 -24.76
C PRO A 203 -1.73 -0.46 -24.75
N VAL A 204 -1.12 0.45 -25.50
CA VAL A 204 -1.45 1.90 -25.52
C VAL A 204 -2.89 2.19 -25.99
N VAL A 205 -3.45 1.34 -26.86
CA VAL A 205 -4.76 1.56 -27.49
C VAL A 205 -5.93 1.30 -26.54
N LYS A 206 -5.86 0.24 -25.70
CA LYS A 206 -6.90 -0.04 -24.69
C LYS A 206 -6.97 1.07 -23.63
N VAL A 207 -5.82 1.67 -23.32
CA VAL A 207 -5.68 2.70 -22.26
C VAL A 207 -6.23 4.05 -22.72
N GLU A 208 -5.99 4.45 -23.97
CA GLU A 208 -6.62 5.66 -24.53
C GLU A 208 -8.15 5.55 -24.55
N ALA A 209 -8.69 4.39 -24.90
CA ALA A 209 -10.14 4.17 -24.84
C ALA A 209 -10.69 4.29 -23.40
N LEU A 210 -9.93 3.82 -22.40
CA LEU A 210 -10.30 3.92 -20.98
C LEU A 210 -10.22 5.37 -20.48
N ILE A 211 -9.15 6.10 -20.82
CA ILE A 211 -8.97 7.53 -20.48
C ILE A 211 -10.04 8.37 -21.14
N MET A 212 -10.30 8.17 -22.43
CA MET A 212 -11.35 8.89 -23.14
C MET A 212 -12.72 8.59 -22.55
N SER A 213 -12.99 7.34 -22.15
CA SER A 213 -14.23 6.99 -21.44
C SER A 213 -14.34 7.76 -20.11
N ILE A 214 -13.29 7.79 -19.30
CA ILE A 214 -13.30 8.46 -17.99
C ILE A 214 -13.40 9.98 -18.14
N ALA A 215 -12.70 10.57 -19.11
CA ALA A 215 -12.80 11.98 -19.43
C ALA A 215 -14.21 12.36 -19.90
N LEU A 216 -14.84 11.52 -20.74
CA LEU A 216 -16.23 11.71 -21.15
C LEU A 216 -17.20 11.61 -19.97
N PHE A 217 -17.01 10.67 -19.04
CA PHE A 217 -17.81 10.58 -17.82
C PHE A 217 -17.61 11.78 -16.88
N ALA A 218 -16.38 12.27 -16.72
CA ALA A 218 -16.08 13.45 -15.91
C ALA A 218 -16.68 14.73 -16.50
N VAL A 219 -16.61 14.90 -17.83
CA VAL A 219 -17.23 16.03 -18.55
C VAL A 219 -18.76 15.95 -18.45
N ALA A 220 -19.36 14.76 -18.61
CA ALA A 220 -20.80 14.56 -18.48
C ALA A 220 -21.30 14.83 -17.05
N PHE A 221 -20.54 14.44 -16.03
CA PHE A 221 -20.88 14.71 -14.62
C PHE A 221 -20.80 16.22 -14.31
N CYS A 222 -19.76 16.90 -14.79
CA CYS A 222 -19.57 18.33 -14.61
C CYS A 222 -20.64 19.18 -15.35
N ALA A 223 -21.11 18.70 -16.51
CA ALA A 223 -22.22 19.32 -17.25
C ALA A 223 -23.57 19.14 -16.53
N ARG A 224 -23.80 18.01 -15.84
CA ARG A 224 -25.02 17.75 -15.07
C ARG A 224 -25.11 18.55 -13.77
N THR A 225 -23.98 18.87 -13.14
CA THR A 225 -23.94 19.66 -11.90
C THR A 225 -24.00 21.19 -12.11
N ARG A 226 -23.98 21.68 -13.36
CA ARG A 226 -24.16 23.10 -13.69
C ARG A 226 -25.59 23.46 -14.09
N ILE A 227 -26.51 22.49 -14.09
CA ILE A 227 -27.94 22.71 -14.33
C ILE A 227 -28.68 22.35 -13.04
N PHE A 228 -28.45 23.12 -11.97
CA PHE A 228 -29.36 23.33 -10.83
C PHE A 228 -28.92 24.59 -10.10
#